data_AF-A0A2V9KWJ7-F1
#
_entry.id   AF-A0A2V9KWJ7-F1
#
_cell.length_a   1.000
_cell.length_b   1.000
_cell.length_c   1.000
_cell.angle_alpha   90.00
_cell.angle_beta   90.00
_cell.angle_gamma   90.00
#
_symmetry.space_group_name_H-M   'P 1'
#
loop_
_entity.id
_entity.type
_entity.pdbx_description
1 polymer ?
#
loop_
_entity_poly.entity_id
_entity_poly.type
_entity_poly.pdbx_seq_one_letter_code
_entity_poly.pdbx_strand_id
1 'polypeptide(L)'
;MIAAEGCKRFGGEKKQENARTQAHAPPSSSHLKNAIERAGAGEVWVKGASSDSSGGARNQPLTVIVASASFNRVLTRTNRHGRAAEIRLTHGGETEERCRLIETPRILRAAIVIDDLGRELEAVHQLARLPYRVTFAVLPGLAYSREAAEEAHRAGREVLLHLPMEPELGARALPGPGEIKVGMADPEVGRVIRADLGSVPYSDGVNNHMGSRATADAALMGRVMKVLRERNLFFIDSRTTASSAALEAA
;
A
#
# COMPACT_ATOMS: atom_id res chain seq x y z
N MET A 1 7.92 5.50 -13.58
CA MET A 1 7.36 4.13 -13.48
C MET A 1 6.87 3.77 -14.87
N ILE A 2 6.96 2.51 -15.29
CA ILE A 2 6.47 2.08 -16.60
C ILE A 2 5.19 1.27 -16.40
N ALA A 3 4.08 1.77 -16.94
CA ALA A 3 2.80 1.05 -16.96
C ALA A 3 2.60 0.47 -18.36
N ALA A 4 2.19 -0.80 -18.44
CA ALA A 4 1.75 -1.42 -19.69
C ALA A 4 0.23 -1.34 -19.79
N GLU A 5 -0.29 -0.70 -20.83
CA GLU A 5 -1.72 -0.63 -21.12
C GLU A 5 -2.06 -1.43 -22.39
N GLY A 6 -3.10 -2.28 -22.27
CA GLY A 6 -3.83 -2.89 -23.38
C GLY A 6 -2.98 -3.67 -24.38
N CYS A 7 -2.75 -4.96 -24.12
CA CYS A 7 -2.19 -5.84 -25.14
C CYS A 7 -3.34 -6.38 -26.02
N LYS A 8 -3.29 -6.11 -27.33
CA LYS A 8 -4.31 -6.57 -28.30
C LYS A 8 -3.68 -7.60 -29.25
N ARG A 9 -4.37 -8.72 -29.44
CA ARG A 9 -4.04 -9.74 -30.45
C ARG A 9 -4.48 -9.21 -31.82
N PHE A 10 -3.59 -9.25 -32.80
CA PHE A 10 -3.96 -8.93 -34.18
C PHE A 10 -4.19 -10.24 -34.94
N GLY A 11 -5.45 -10.64 -35.11
CA GLY A 11 -5.82 -11.68 -36.06
C GLY A 11 -5.88 -11.06 -37.46
N GLY A 12 -4.90 -11.35 -38.30
CA GLY A 12 -4.99 -11.04 -39.73
C GLY A 12 -5.99 -11.98 -40.39
N GLU A 13 -7.13 -11.46 -40.83
CA GLU A 13 -8.01 -12.20 -41.74
C GLU A 13 -7.30 -12.42 -43.07
N LYS A 14 -6.83 -13.64 -43.33
CA LYS A 14 -6.77 -14.21 -44.68
C LYS A 14 -7.27 -15.65 -44.67
N LYS A 15 -8.18 -15.90 -45.61
CA LYS A 15 -8.87 -17.15 -45.90
C LYS A 15 -7.92 -18.32 -46.18
N GLN A 16 -8.47 -19.51 -45.88
CA GLN A 16 -8.24 -20.85 -46.44
C GLN A 16 -7.27 -21.82 -45.74
N GLU A 17 -7.93 -22.84 -45.16
CA GLU A 17 -7.70 -24.29 -45.34
C GLU A 17 -6.96 -25.08 -44.25
N ASN A 18 -7.77 -25.88 -43.54
CA ASN A 18 -7.51 -27.09 -42.76
C ASN A 18 -6.08 -27.35 -42.24
N ALA A 19 -5.82 -26.91 -41.01
CA ALA A 19 -5.03 -27.68 -40.05
C ALA A 19 -5.55 -27.41 -38.63
N ARG A 20 -5.76 -28.47 -37.84
CA ARG A 20 -6.07 -28.37 -36.42
C ARG A 20 -4.85 -27.82 -35.68
N THR A 21 -4.76 -26.51 -35.54
CA THR A 21 -3.76 -25.87 -34.67
C THR A 21 -4.42 -25.59 -33.32
N GLN A 22 -3.90 -26.21 -32.26
CA GLN A 22 -4.32 -25.94 -30.89
C GLN A 22 -4.17 -24.44 -30.62
N ALA A 23 -5.26 -23.77 -30.25
CA ALA A 23 -5.23 -22.38 -29.85
C ALA A 23 -4.40 -22.25 -28.56
N HIS A 24 -3.18 -21.74 -28.66
CA HIS A 24 -2.39 -21.39 -27.49
C HIS A 24 -3.00 -20.15 -26.81
N ALA A 25 -3.28 -20.30 -25.50
CA ALA A 25 -3.72 -19.23 -24.62
C ALA A 25 -2.66 -18.12 -24.57
N PRO A 26 -3.06 -16.84 -24.50
CA PRO A 26 -2.10 -15.73 -24.44
C PRO A 26 -1.21 -15.86 -23.19
N PRO A 27 0.06 -15.42 -23.24
CA PRO A 27 0.87 -15.32 -22.05
C PRO A 27 0.18 -14.36 -21.07
N SER A 28 -0.17 -14.87 -19.89
CA SER A 28 -0.78 -14.06 -18.83
C SER A 28 0.10 -12.85 -18.47
N SER A 29 -0.52 -11.79 -17.96
CA SER A 29 0.17 -10.59 -17.45
C SER A 29 1.32 -10.89 -16.48
N SER A 30 1.25 -12.04 -15.79
CA SER A 30 2.32 -12.57 -14.93
C SER A 30 3.58 -12.99 -15.69
N HIS A 31 3.47 -13.53 -16.90
CA HIS A 31 4.62 -13.96 -17.70
C HIS A 31 5.46 -12.76 -18.18
N LEU A 32 4.79 -11.67 -18.60
CA LEU A 32 5.47 -10.44 -19.00
C LEU A 32 6.20 -9.77 -17.82
N LYS A 33 5.54 -9.70 -16.65
CA LYS A 33 6.14 -9.18 -15.42
C LYS A 33 7.41 -9.96 -15.04
N ASN A 34 7.32 -11.28 -14.98
CA ASN A 34 8.45 -12.16 -14.62
C ASN A 34 9.62 -12.05 -15.62
N ALA A 35 9.32 -11.90 -16.91
CA ALA A 35 10.36 -11.76 -17.94
C ALA A 35 11.14 -10.44 -17.80
N ILE A 36 10.46 -9.35 -17.42
CA ILE A 36 11.10 -8.04 -17.23
C ILE A 36 11.92 -8.00 -15.94
N GLU A 37 11.41 -8.57 -14.85
CA GLU A 37 12.14 -8.68 -13.58
C GLU A 37 13.44 -9.51 -13.75
N ARG A 38 13.38 -10.62 -14.49
CA ARG A 38 14.57 -11.43 -14.82
C ARG A 38 15.60 -10.71 -15.68
N ALA A 39 15.16 -9.75 -16.50
CA ALA A 39 16.04 -8.94 -17.34
C ALA A 39 16.69 -7.76 -16.59
N GLY A 40 16.42 -7.60 -15.29
CA GLY A 40 17.05 -6.57 -14.44
C GLY A 40 16.53 -5.15 -14.68
N ALA A 41 15.42 -4.98 -15.40
CA ALA A 41 14.76 -3.69 -15.57
C ALA A 41 13.78 -3.46 -14.40
N GLY A 42 13.67 -2.20 -13.96
CA GLY A 42 12.91 -1.82 -12.75
C GLY A 42 11.43 -2.20 -12.75
N GLU A 43 10.74 -1.93 -11.62
CA GLU A 43 9.36 -2.36 -11.37
C GLU A 43 8.38 -2.00 -12.50
N VAL A 44 7.79 -3.03 -13.12
CA VAL A 44 6.75 -2.92 -14.15
C VAL A 44 5.41 -3.36 -13.60
N TRP A 45 4.42 -2.48 -13.77
CA TRP A 45 3.03 -2.75 -13.41
C TRP A 45 2.24 -3.02 -14.70
N VAL A 46 1.75 -4.25 -14.84
CA VAL A 46 0.90 -4.67 -15.97
C VAL A 46 -0.56 -4.58 -15.53
N LYS A 47 -1.32 -3.64 -16.10
CA LYS A 47 -2.76 -3.57 -15.85
C LYS A 47 -3.45 -4.57 -16.78
N GLY A 48 -3.85 -5.72 -16.22
CA GLY A 48 -4.55 -6.75 -16.99
C GLY A 48 -5.89 -6.23 -17.52
N ALA A 49 -6.17 -6.46 -18.81
CA ALA A 49 -7.55 -6.54 -19.25
C ALA A 49 -8.12 -7.85 -18.66
N SER A 50 -9.19 -7.76 -17.88
CA SER A 50 -9.91 -8.91 -17.35
C SER A 50 -10.22 -9.88 -18.50
N SER A 51 -9.63 -11.07 -18.48
CA SER A 51 -10.07 -12.17 -19.32
C SER A 51 -10.43 -13.34 -18.43
N ASP A 52 -11.67 -13.78 -18.56
CA ASP A 52 -12.25 -14.93 -17.89
C ASP A 52 -11.54 -16.24 -18.29
N SER A 53 -11.40 -17.08 -17.26
CA SER A 53 -11.38 -18.55 -17.25
C SER A 53 -10.61 -19.39 -18.28
N SER A 54 -9.82 -20.30 -17.69
CA SER A 54 -9.64 -21.72 -18.04
C SER A 54 -8.74 -22.11 -19.22
N GLY A 55 -7.80 -23.03 -18.94
CA GLY A 55 -7.06 -23.79 -19.95
C GLY A 55 -5.57 -23.92 -19.63
N GLY A 56 -5.13 -25.11 -19.22
CA GLY A 56 -3.74 -25.40 -18.89
C GLY A 56 -2.79 -25.15 -20.07
N ALA A 57 -1.82 -24.26 -19.88
CA ALA A 57 -0.73 -24.03 -20.82
C ALA A 57 0.59 -24.53 -20.21
N ARG A 58 1.29 -25.38 -20.96
CA ARG A 58 2.62 -25.91 -20.61
C ARG A 58 3.61 -24.76 -20.44
N ASN A 59 4.39 -24.82 -19.38
CA ASN A 59 5.41 -23.86 -18.99
C ASN A 59 6.58 -23.91 -19.99
N GLN A 60 6.53 -23.14 -21.08
CA GLN A 60 7.68 -22.94 -21.97
C GLN A 60 8.35 -21.60 -21.66
N PRO A 61 9.69 -21.54 -21.58
CA PRO A 61 10.38 -20.29 -21.32
C PRO A 61 10.24 -19.34 -22.51
N LEU A 62 9.63 -18.17 -22.28
CA LEU A 62 9.71 -17.05 -23.20
C LEU A 62 11.14 -16.50 -23.18
N THR A 63 11.84 -16.61 -24.29
CA THR A 63 13.15 -15.97 -24.47
C THR A 63 12.92 -14.53 -24.89
N VAL A 64 13.26 -13.57 -24.04
CA VAL A 64 13.26 -12.14 -24.40
C VAL A 64 14.45 -11.90 -25.34
N ILE A 65 14.21 -11.86 -26.65
CA ILE A 65 15.25 -11.61 -27.67
C ILE A 65 15.51 -10.11 -27.83
N VAL A 66 15.66 -9.35 -26.73
CA VAL A 66 16.31 -8.04 -26.76
C VAL A 66 16.96 -7.79 -25.41
N ALA A 67 18.22 -8.20 -25.28
CA ALA A 67 19.12 -7.74 -24.23
C ALA A 67 20.41 -7.22 -24.85
N SER A 68 20.33 -6.20 -25.72
CA SER A 68 21.50 -5.37 -26.05
C SER A 68 21.11 -4.10 -26.81
N ALA A 69 21.67 -2.98 -26.36
CA ALA A 69 21.79 -1.63 -26.97
C ALA A 69 20.55 -0.91 -27.56
N SER A 70 19.47 -1.60 -27.88
CA SER A 70 18.31 -1.05 -28.60
C SER A 70 17.25 -0.45 -27.68
N PHE A 71 17.30 -0.73 -26.37
CA PHE A 71 16.37 -0.18 -25.39
C PHE A 71 16.45 1.36 -25.31
N ASN A 72 17.61 1.94 -25.63
CA ASN A 72 17.79 3.40 -25.68
C ASN A 72 17.19 4.07 -26.94
N ARG A 73 16.95 3.36 -28.05
CA ARG A 73 16.42 3.97 -29.29
C ARG A 73 14.90 3.99 -29.41
N VAL A 74 14.19 3.10 -28.71
CA VAL A 74 12.71 2.99 -28.79
C VAL A 74 12.00 4.16 -28.08
N LEU A 75 12.69 4.92 -27.23
CA LEU A 75 12.12 6.01 -26.42
C LEU A 75 11.99 7.38 -27.14
N THR A 76 12.05 7.42 -28.48
CA THR A 76 12.29 8.67 -29.24
C THR A 76 11.06 9.46 -29.69
N ARG A 77 9.84 9.16 -29.20
CA ARG A 77 8.69 10.08 -29.40
C ARG A 77 8.16 10.61 -28.08
N THR A 78 8.63 11.81 -27.74
CA THR A 78 8.16 12.63 -26.64
C THR A 78 6.84 13.30 -27.02
N ASN A 79 5.75 12.89 -26.39
CA ASN A 79 4.52 13.69 -26.35
C ASN A 79 4.39 14.29 -24.94
N ARG A 80 3.54 15.32 -24.78
CA ARG A 80 3.35 16.09 -23.52
C ARG A 80 2.85 15.26 -22.31
N HIS A 81 2.79 13.92 -22.40
CA HIS A 81 2.23 13.00 -21.40
C HIS A 81 3.24 11.90 -20.98
N GLY A 82 4.53 12.05 -21.32
CA GLY A 82 5.60 11.09 -20.97
C GLY A 82 6.21 10.38 -22.18
N ARG A 83 7.26 9.57 -21.96
CA ARG A 83 7.86 8.70 -22.99
C ARG A 83 6.98 7.46 -23.14
N ALA A 84 6.64 7.09 -24.38
CA ALA A 84 5.94 5.84 -24.66
C ALA A 84 6.77 4.98 -25.61
N ALA A 85 6.82 3.69 -25.34
CA ALA A 85 7.46 2.70 -26.19
C ALA A 85 6.43 1.67 -26.63
N GLU A 86 6.59 1.16 -27.84
CA GLU A 86 5.75 0.09 -28.35
C GLU A 86 6.58 -1.19 -28.41
N ILE A 87 6.14 -2.22 -27.70
CA ILE A 87 6.76 -3.54 -27.73
C ILE A 87 5.91 -4.43 -28.63
N ARG A 88 6.59 -5.11 -29.55
CA ARG A 88 6.03 -6.21 -30.32
C ARG A 88 6.63 -7.50 -29.77
N LEU A 89 5.78 -8.40 -29.33
CA LEU A 89 6.16 -9.76 -28.94
C LEU A 89 5.98 -10.64 -30.17
N THR A 90 7.05 -11.32 -30.58
CA THR A 90 7.04 -12.24 -31.72
C THR A 90 7.39 -13.65 -31.28
N HIS A 91 6.74 -14.64 -31.88
CA HIS A 91 7.01 -16.07 -31.68
C HIS A 91 7.15 -16.71 -33.05
N GLY A 92 8.25 -17.44 -33.28
CA GLY A 92 8.51 -18.07 -34.58
C GLY A 92 8.66 -17.10 -35.77
N GLY A 93 8.88 -15.80 -35.51
CA GLY A 93 8.95 -14.76 -36.55
C GLY A 93 7.62 -14.05 -36.83
N GLU A 94 6.50 -14.55 -36.28
CA GLU A 94 5.19 -13.91 -36.36
C GLU A 94 4.94 -13.01 -35.14
N THR A 95 4.31 -11.84 -35.34
CA THR A 95 3.98 -10.92 -34.22
C THR A 95 2.72 -11.42 -33.52
N GLU A 96 2.85 -11.90 -32.30
CA GLU A 96 1.73 -12.42 -31.51
C GLU A 96 1.01 -11.31 -30.74
N GLU A 97 1.74 -10.32 -30.23
CA GLU A 97 1.17 -9.27 -29.39
C GLU A 97 1.86 -7.92 -29.54
N ARG A 98 1.07 -6.85 -29.35
CA ARG A 98 1.55 -5.46 -29.36
C ARG A 98 1.14 -4.81 -28.05
N CYS A 99 2.11 -4.46 -27.22
CA CYS A 99 1.90 -3.80 -25.94
C CYS A 99 2.47 -2.38 -25.99
N ARG A 100 1.74 -1.41 -25.44
CA ARG A 100 2.22 -0.03 -25.29
C ARG A 100 2.71 0.17 -23.87
N LEU A 101 3.99 0.50 -23.73
CA LEU A 101 4.58 0.99 -22.48
C LEU A 101 4.43 2.50 -22.43
N ILE A 102 3.93 3.00 -21.31
CA ILE A 102 3.85 4.44 -21.05
C ILE A 102 4.62 4.71 -19.77
N GLU A 103 5.58 5.63 -19.83
CA GLU A 103 6.19 6.19 -18.64
C GLU A 103 5.18 7.10 -17.95
N THR A 104 4.72 6.67 -16.79
CA THR A 104 3.88 7.49 -15.92
C THR A 104 4.80 8.25 -14.96
N PRO A 105 4.60 9.59 -14.80
CA PRO A 105 5.29 10.33 -13.77
C PRO A 105 4.98 9.67 -12.42
N ARG A 106 6.03 9.26 -11.68
CA ARG A 106 5.84 8.89 -10.27
C ARG A 106 5.43 10.16 -9.55
N ILE A 107 4.14 10.31 -9.26
CA ILE A 107 3.70 11.29 -8.29
C ILE A 107 4.28 10.82 -6.96
N LEU A 108 5.30 11.53 -6.47
CA LEU A 108 5.83 11.32 -5.14
C LEU A 108 4.74 11.74 -4.16
N ARG A 109 4.23 10.77 -3.40
CA ARG A 109 3.24 11.00 -2.35
C ARG A 109 3.94 10.86 -1.01
N ALA A 110 3.67 11.79 -0.12
CA ALA A 110 4.08 11.74 1.28
C ALA A 110 2.85 12.01 2.15
N ALA A 111 2.82 11.39 3.31
CA ALA A 111 1.87 11.68 4.38
C ALA A 111 2.67 12.11 5.61
N ILE A 112 2.14 13.07 6.37
CA ILE A 112 2.76 13.58 7.58
C ILE A 112 1.74 13.41 8.70
N VAL A 113 2.11 12.64 9.72
CA VAL A 113 1.32 12.45 10.94
C VAL A 113 1.97 13.29 12.04
N ILE A 114 1.16 14.01 12.80
CA ILE A 114 1.59 14.79 13.97
C ILE A 114 1.05 14.11 15.22
N ASP A 115 1.97 13.58 16.02
CA ASP A 115 1.70 12.80 17.23
C ASP A 115 1.48 13.68 18.47
N ASP A 116 1.07 13.02 19.56
CA ASP A 116 0.96 13.59 20.91
C ASP A 116 -0.01 14.75 21.11
N LEU A 117 -0.99 14.90 20.21
CA LEU A 117 -2.05 15.90 20.34
C LEU A 117 -3.05 15.53 21.45
N GLY A 118 -3.81 16.52 21.91
CA GLY A 118 -4.84 16.36 22.96
C GLY A 118 -4.47 16.91 24.35
N ARG A 119 -3.24 17.40 24.54
CA ARG A 119 -2.79 18.07 25.79
C ARG A 119 -3.20 19.54 25.87
N GLU A 120 -3.29 20.20 24.73
CA GLU A 120 -3.69 21.60 24.56
C GLU A 120 -4.31 21.79 23.17
N LEU A 121 -5.08 22.87 22.99
CA LEU A 121 -5.75 23.20 21.72
C LEU A 121 -4.93 24.14 20.85
N GLU A 122 -3.99 24.90 21.41
CA GLU A 122 -3.22 25.89 20.65
C GLU A 122 -2.45 25.22 19.49
N ALA A 123 -1.77 24.10 19.76
CA ALA A 123 -1.11 23.32 18.72
C ALA A 123 -2.09 22.81 17.66
N VAL A 124 -3.29 22.34 18.06
CA VAL A 124 -4.33 21.86 17.14
C VAL A 124 -4.78 22.98 16.22
N HIS A 125 -5.04 24.17 16.76
CA HIS A 125 -5.47 25.35 15.99
C HIS A 125 -4.40 25.80 14.99
N GLN A 126 -3.13 25.81 15.41
CA GLN A 126 -2.02 26.18 14.53
C GLN A 126 -1.84 25.18 13.39
N LEU A 127 -1.84 23.89 13.69
CA LEU A 127 -1.72 22.82 12.70
C LEU A 127 -2.90 22.79 11.73
N ALA A 128 -4.12 23.04 12.22
CA ALA A 128 -5.34 23.05 11.41
C ALA A 128 -5.34 24.16 10.36
N ARG A 129 -4.56 25.24 10.57
CA ARG A 129 -4.41 26.37 9.64
C ARG A 129 -3.31 26.16 8.60
N LEU A 130 -2.52 25.08 8.68
CA LEU A 130 -1.46 24.83 7.71
C LEU A 130 -2.03 24.69 6.29
N PRO A 131 -1.36 25.26 5.27
CA PRO A 131 -1.83 25.15 3.88
C PRO A 131 -1.66 23.73 3.29
N TYR A 132 -0.92 22.86 3.99
CA TYR A 132 -0.69 21.47 3.60
C TYR A 132 -1.55 20.52 4.42
N ARG A 133 -1.85 19.34 3.87
CA ARG A 133 -2.56 18.28 4.60
C ARG A 133 -1.61 17.58 5.55
N VAL A 134 -1.95 17.60 6.83
CA VAL A 134 -1.31 16.81 7.89
C VAL A 134 -2.40 16.02 8.61
N THR A 135 -2.04 14.82 9.08
CA THR A 135 -2.90 13.90 9.82
C THR A 135 -2.65 14.09 11.32
N PHE A 136 -3.70 14.07 12.12
CA PHE A 136 -3.67 14.40 13.55
C PHE A 136 -3.76 13.11 14.36
N ALA A 137 -2.69 12.72 15.05
CA ALA A 137 -2.69 11.59 15.96
C ALA A 137 -2.89 12.08 17.40
N VAL A 138 -4.06 11.78 17.97
CA VAL A 138 -4.52 12.32 19.25
C VAL A 138 -4.43 11.24 20.33
N LEU A 139 -3.77 11.56 21.43
CA LEU A 139 -3.71 10.68 22.61
C LEU A 139 -5.10 10.61 23.27
N PRO A 140 -5.56 9.42 23.69
CA PRO A 140 -6.84 9.27 24.38
C PRO A 140 -6.77 9.76 25.83
N GLY A 141 -7.94 10.08 26.39
CA GLY A 141 -8.11 10.32 27.83
C GLY A 141 -7.38 11.54 28.42
N LEU A 142 -6.94 12.48 27.59
CA LEU A 142 -6.39 13.76 28.02
C LEU A 142 -7.48 14.85 28.10
N ALA A 143 -7.13 15.99 28.71
CA ALA A 143 -8.05 17.11 28.94
C ALA A 143 -8.75 17.59 27.66
N TYR A 144 -8.05 17.58 26.52
CA TYR A 144 -8.57 18.07 25.25
C TYR A 144 -8.60 17.02 24.14
N SER A 145 -8.50 15.72 24.44
CA SER A 145 -8.51 14.66 23.40
C SER A 145 -9.72 14.73 22.48
N ARG A 146 -10.92 14.83 23.07
CA ARG A 146 -12.18 14.89 22.33
C ARG A 146 -12.25 16.15 21.46
N GLU A 147 -11.98 17.30 22.08
CA GLU A 147 -12.08 18.60 21.41
C GLU A 147 -11.04 18.73 20.29
N ALA A 148 -9.81 18.26 20.51
CA ALA A 148 -8.77 18.20 19.49
C ALA A 148 -9.20 17.38 18.27
N ALA A 149 -9.80 16.21 18.48
CA ALA A 149 -10.29 15.35 17.41
C ALA A 149 -11.48 16.00 16.65
N GLU A 150 -12.42 16.58 17.39
CA GLU A 150 -13.57 17.30 16.82
C GLU A 150 -13.15 18.51 15.99
N GLU A 151 -12.18 19.29 16.45
CA GLU A 151 -11.64 20.44 15.74
C GLU A 151 -10.84 20.05 14.49
N ALA A 152 -9.99 19.02 14.61
CA ALA A 152 -9.25 18.49 13.47
C ALA A 152 -10.22 17.99 12.38
N HIS A 153 -11.24 17.23 12.77
CA HIS A 153 -12.28 16.76 11.86
C HIS A 153 -13.04 17.93 11.21
N ARG A 154 -13.46 18.94 12.00
CA ARG A 154 -14.16 20.14 11.50
C ARG A 154 -13.30 20.95 10.51
N ALA A 155 -11.98 20.94 10.69
CA ALA A 155 -11.01 21.53 9.78
C ALA A 155 -10.70 20.66 8.55
N GLY A 156 -11.39 19.54 8.37
CA GLY A 156 -11.20 18.61 7.24
C GLY A 156 -9.88 17.85 7.30
N ARG A 157 -9.35 17.61 8.50
CA ARG A 157 -8.12 16.85 8.74
C ARG A 157 -8.44 15.41 9.10
N GLU A 158 -7.58 14.50 8.65
CA GLU A 158 -7.65 13.09 9.04
C GLU A 158 -7.22 12.95 10.51
N VAL A 159 -7.94 12.11 11.25
CA VAL A 159 -7.71 11.88 12.68
C VAL A 159 -7.32 10.42 12.90
N LEU A 160 -6.29 10.21 13.71
CA LEU A 160 -5.89 8.89 14.20
C LEU A 160 -5.97 8.87 15.72
N LEU A 161 -6.35 7.72 16.26
CA LEU A 161 -6.08 7.42 17.66
C LEU A 161 -4.58 7.18 17.82
N HIS A 162 -3.89 7.99 18.63
CA HIS A 162 -2.52 7.73 19.06
C HIS A 162 -2.54 6.81 20.28
N LEU A 163 -2.63 5.50 20.05
CA LEU A 163 -2.89 4.46 21.03
C LEU A 163 -1.69 4.26 21.97
N PRO A 164 -1.82 4.49 23.28
CA PRO A 164 -0.75 4.24 24.25
C PRO A 164 -0.42 2.75 24.36
N MET A 165 0.87 2.41 24.25
CA MET A 165 1.33 1.03 24.26
C MET A 165 2.57 0.87 25.15
N GLU A 166 2.67 -0.29 25.80
CA GLU A 166 3.75 -0.61 26.75
C GLU A 166 5.14 -0.47 26.11
N PRO A 167 6.02 0.37 26.67
CA PRO A 167 7.40 0.50 26.23
C PRO A 167 8.29 -0.59 26.84
N GLU A 168 9.54 -0.62 26.43
CA GLU A 168 10.56 -1.44 27.07
C GLU A 168 10.69 -1.19 28.60
N LEU A 169 11.14 -2.22 29.32
CA LEU A 169 11.31 -2.14 30.76
C LEU A 169 12.33 -1.05 31.12
N GLY A 170 11.96 -0.20 32.08
CA GLY A 170 12.83 0.90 32.54
C GLY A 170 12.66 2.21 31.76
N ALA A 171 11.72 2.28 30.81
CA ALA A 171 11.34 3.55 30.20
C ALA A 171 10.89 4.56 31.28
N ARG A 172 11.43 5.78 31.22
CA ARG A 172 11.14 6.85 32.21
C ARG A 172 9.78 7.51 31.99
N ALA A 173 9.29 7.49 30.75
CA ALA A 173 8.04 8.11 30.37
C ALA A 173 6.90 7.11 30.47
N LEU A 174 5.77 7.55 31.01
CA LEU A 174 4.55 6.76 31.08
C LEU A 174 3.75 6.96 29.78
N PRO A 175 3.20 5.88 29.15
CA PRO A 175 2.41 6.01 27.92
C PRO A 175 1.13 6.82 28.09
N GLY A 176 0.59 6.90 29.31
CA GLY A 176 -0.65 7.60 29.62
C GLY A 176 -1.86 6.67 29.78
N PRO A 177 -3.07 7.24 29.90
CA PRO A 177 -4.32 6.47 30.00
C PRO A 177 -4.54 5.56 28.80
N GLY A 178 -5.21 4.42 28.98
CA GLY A 178 -5.51 3.51 27.86
C GLY A 178 -4.33 2.66 27.38
N GLU A 179 -3.28 2.54 28.18
CA GLU A 179 -2.09 1.75 27.82
C GLU A 179 -2.41 0.27 27.54
N ILE A 180 -2.06 -0.19 26.33
CA ILE A 180 -2.10 -1.59 25.91
C ILE A 180 -0.81 -2.29 26.33
N LYS A 181 -0.95 -3.39 27.09
CA LYS A 181 0.17 -4.11 27.73
C LYS A 181 0.29 -5.55 27.27
N VAL A 182 1.52 -6.05 27.24
CA VAL A 182 1.79 -7.48 27.04
C VAL A 182 1.12 -8.28 28.16
N GLY A 183 0.44 -9.36 27.76
CA GLY A 183 -0.33 -10.21 28.68
C GLY A 183 -1.81 -9.86 28.79
N MET A 184 -2.27 -8.70 28.29
CA MET A 184 -3.70 -8.38 28.24
C MET A 184 -4.48 -9.38 27.38
N ALA A 185 -5.62 -9.86 27.88
CA ALA A 185 -6.49 -10.79 27.18
C ALA A 185 -7.36 -10.07 26.12
N ASP A 186 -7.87 -10.79 25.12
CA ASP A 186 -8.72 -10.23 24.04
C ASP A 186 -9.85 -9.31 24.53
N PRO A 187 -10.64 -9.66 25.57
CA PRO A 187 -11.73 -8.80 26.02
C PRO A 187 -11.24 -7.47 26.60
N GLU A 188 -10.07 -7.50 27.24
CA GLU A 188 -9.44 -6.32 27.83
C GLU A 188 -8.89 -5.38 26.77
N VAL A 189 -8.13 -5.91 25.81
CA VAL A 189 -7.62 -5.14 24.65
C VAL A 189 -8.77 -4.47 23.91
N GLY A 190 -9.83 -5.22 23.62
CA GLY A 190 -11.01 -4.68 22.95
C GLY A 190 -11.74 -3.60 23.78
N ARG A 191 -11.81 -3.76 25.11
CA ARG A 191 -12.43 -2.77 26.00
C ARG A 191 -11.64 -1.47 26.02
N VAL A 192 -10.32 -1.53 26.12
CA VAL A 192 -9.45 -0.36 26.15
C VAL A 192 -9.54 0.40 24.82
N ILE A 193 -9.31 -0.27 23.69
CA ILE A 193 -9.37 0.37 22.36
C ILE A 193 -10.74 1.02 22.11
N ARG A 194 -11.85 0.39 22.53
CA ARG A 194 -13.19 0.99 22.41
C ARG A 194 -13.35 2.26 23.25
N ALA A 195 -12.84 2.26 24.47
CA ALA A 195 -12.90 3.44 25.33
C ALA A 195 -12.05 4.59 24.74
N ASP A 196 -10.86 4.26 24.24
CA ASP A 196 -9.93 5.22 23.66
C ASP A 196 -10.48 5.85 22.38
N LEU A 197 -11.04 5.03 21.46
CA LEU A 197 -11.76 5.52 20.28
C LEU A 197 -12.98 6.36 20.66
N GLY A 198 -13.64 6.04 21.78
CA GLY A 198 -14.72 6.87 22.32
C GLY A 198 -14.25 8.26 22.75
N SER A 199 -13.01 8.38 23.25
CA SER A 199 -12.38 9.65 23.65
C SER A 199 -11.78 10.44 22.47
N VAL A 200 -11.48 9.76 21.36
CA VAL A 200 -10.93 10.33 20.12
C VAL A 200 -11.89 10.02 18.96
N PRO A 201 -13.03 10.74 18.87
CA PRO A 201 -14.00 10.53 17.79
C PRO A 201 -13.40 10.82 16.41
N TYR A 202 -14.05 10.34 15.36
CA TYR A 202 -13.65 10.53 13.95
C TYR A 202 -12.31 9.89 13.55
N SER A 203 -11.77 8.98 14.37
CA SER A 203 -10.54 8.26 14.02
C SER A 203 -10.74 7.36 12.80
N ASP A 204 -9.97 7.60 11.74
CA ASP A 204 -9.93 6.78 10.51
C ASP A 204 -8.94 5.60 10.62
N GLY A 205 -8.00 5.71 11.56
CA GLY A 205 -6.99 4.70 11.84
C GLY A 205 -6.37 4.88 13.21
N VAL A 206 -5.34 4.09 13.48
CA VAL A 206 -4.62 4.06 14.75
C VAL A 206 -3.13 4.11 14.49
N ASN A 207 -2.40 4.79 15.37
CA ASN A 207 -0.96 4.81 15.41
C ASN A 207 -0.48 4.58 16.86
N ASN A 208 0.63 3.88 17.09
CA ASN A 208 1.12 3.63 18.45
C ASN A 208 1.89 4.83 19.04
N HIS A 209 1.54 5.19 20.27
CA HIS A 209 2.37 5.99 21.16
C HIS A 209 3.29 5.06 21.96
N MET A 210 4.61 5.28 21.87
CA MET A 210 5.63 4.38 22.44
C MET A 210 5.47 2.93 21.93
N GLY A 211 5.27 1.94 22.81
CA GLY A 211 4.97 0.58 22.42
C GLY A 211 6.14 -0.31 22.06
N SER A 212 7.41 0.05 22.32
CA SER A 212 8.55 -0.75 21.89
C SER A 212 8.54 -2.20 22.41
N ARG A 213 7.87 -2.47 23.53
CA ARG A 213 7.63 -3.83 24.04
C ARG A 213 6.34 -4.43 23.48
N ALA A 214 5.25 -3.67 23.50
CA ALA A 214 3.95 -4.13 23.05
C ALA A 214 3.93 -4.50 21.55
N THR A 215 4.52 -3.67 20.69
CA THR A 215 4.54 -3.91 19.24
C THR A 215 5.45 -5.07 18.86
N ALA A 216 6.42 -5.44 19.70
CA ALA A 216 7.26 -6.62 19.51
C ALA A 216 6.57 -7.94 19.92
N ASP A 217 5.44 -7.88 20.64
CA ASP A 217 4.68 -9.06 21.04
C ASP A 217 3.61 -9.41 19.99
N ALA A 218 3.90 -10.44 19.19
CA ALA A 218 3.01 -10.86 18.10
C ALA A 218 1.62 -11.28 18.58
N ALA A 219 1.50 -11.89 19.76
CA ALA A 219 0.22 -12.34 20.30
C ALA A 219 -0.68 -11.14 20.65
N LEU A 220 -0.12 -10.14 21.35
CA LEU A 220 -0.80 -8.90 21.67
C LEU A 220 -1.17 -8.13 20.39
N MET A 221 -0.25 -7.98 19.44
CA MET A 221 -0.53 -7.30 18.18
C MET A 221 -1.63 -8.00 17.39
N GLY A 222 -1.68 -9.33 17.38
CA GLY A 222 -2.78 -10.07 16.76
C GLY A 222 -4.15 -9.73 17.37
N ARG A 223 -4.21 -9.53 18.69
CA ARG A 223 -5.44 -9.08 19.38
C ARG A 223 -5.81 -7.65 19.00
N VAL A 224 -4.83 -6.75 18.96
CA VAL A 224 -5.03 -5.35 18.54
C VAL A 224 -5.55 -5.29 17.11
N MET A 225 -4.86 -5.93 16.16
CA MET A 225 -5.24 -5.93 14.74
C MET A 225 -6.63 -6.52 14.50
N LYS A 226 -7.02 -7.55 15.26
CA LYS A 226 -8.39 -8.10 15.22
C LYS A 226 -9.43 -7.03 15.57
N VAL A 227 -9.22 -6.29 16.66
CA VAL A 227 -10.14 -5.23 17.12
C VAL A 227 -10.23 -4.07 16.12
N LEU A 228 -9.12 -3.71 15.49
CA LEU A 228 -9.06 -2.66 14.46
C LEU A 228 -9.75 -3.08 13.17
N ARG A 229 -9.53 -4.33 12.72
CA ARG A 229 -10.19 -4.89 11.54
C ARG A 229 -11.71 -4.96 11.68
N GLU A 230 -12.21 -5.36 12.85
CA GLU A 230 -13.66 -5.34 13.15
C GLU A 230 -14.30 -3.94 13.04
N ARG A 231 -13.48 -2.87 13.11
CA ARG A 231 -13.89 -1.47 13.01
C ARG A 231 -13.52 -0.82 11.67
N ASN A 232 -12.90 -1.57 10.75
CA ASN A 232 -12.36 -1.05 9.49
C ASN A 232 -11.33 0.08 9.68
N LEU A 233 -10.51 -0.01 10.73
CA LEU A 233 -9.43 0.94 11.01
C LEU A 233 -8.10 0.39 10.49
N PHE A 234 -7.30 1.24 9.86
CA PHE A 234 -5.90 0.90 9.54
C PHE A 234 -4.98 1.16 10.74
N PHE A 235 -3.79 0.57 10.72
CA PHE A 235 -2.75 0.79 11.72
C PHE A 235 -1.48 1.33 11.06
N ILE A 236 -0.93 2.43 11.59
CA ILE A 236 0.38 2.96 11.24
C ILE A 236 1.34 2.62 12.38
N ASP A 237 2.32 1.78 12.09
CA ASP A 237 3.39 1.47 13.02
C ASP A 237 4.43 2.60 13.03
N SER A 238 4.59 3.29 14.16
CA SER A 238 5.64 4.30 14.36
C SER A 238 7.06 3.71 14.37
N ARG A 239 7.20 2.38 14.34
CA ARG A 239 8.48 1.65 14.34
C ARG A 239 9.37 2.08 15.50
N THR A 240 8.78 2.21 16.69
CA THR A 240 9.51 2.49 17.95
C THR A 240 10.46 1.37 18.36
N THR A 241 10.36 0.22 17.69
CA THR A 241 11.31 -0.90 17.75
C THR A 241 11.50 -1.52 16.36
N ALA A 242 12.70 -2.02 16.07
CA ALA A 242 12.98 -2.77 14.85
C ALA A 242 12.26 -4.14 14.82
N SER A 243 11.94 -4.68 15.99
CA SER A 243 11.32 -6.00 16.19
C SER A 243 9.79 -5.96 16.15
N SER A 244 9.20 -4.89 15.63
CA SER A 244 7.74 -4.76 15.61
C SER A 244 7.10 -5.87 14.76
N ALA A 245 6.12 -6.55 15.34
CA ALA A 245 5.30 -7.58 14.73
C ALA A 245 4.02 -7.02 14.08
N ALA A 246 3.83 -5.71 14.05
CA ALA A 246 2.57 -5.09 13.61
C ALA A 246 2.16 -5.47 12.18
N LEU A 247 3.12 -5.52 11.24
CA LEU A 247 2.85 -5.91 9.86
C LEU A 247 2.53 -7.40 9.72
N GLU A 248 3.20 -8.26 10.49
CA GLU A 248 2.98 -9.71 10.46
C GLU A 248 1.62 -10.09 11.07
N ALA A 249 1.16 -9.32 12.07
CA ALA A 249 -0.08 -9.56 12.80
C ALA A 249 -1.36 -9.07 12.10
N ALA A 250 -1.24 -8.28 11.02
CA ALA A 250 -2.35 -7.62 10.33
C ALA A 250 -3.10 -8.55 9.36
#